data_AF-A0A377ZK60-F1
#
_entry.id   AF-A0A377ZK60-F1
#
_cell.length_a   1.000
_cell.length_b   1.000
_cell.length_c   1.000
_cell.angle_alpha   90.00
_cell.angle_beta   90.00
_cell.angle_gamma   90.00
#
_symmetry.space_group_name_H-M   'P 1'
#
loop_
_entity.id
_entity.type
_entity.pdbx_description
1 polymer ?
#
loop_
_entity_poly.entity_id
_entity_poly.type
_entity_poly.pdbx_seq_one_letter_code
_entity_poly.pdbx_strand_id
1 'polypeptide(L)'
;MKIFQELKQTFGVKIITDVHEASQAQPVADVVDVIQLPAFLARQTDLVEAMAKTGAVINVKKPQFVSPGQMGNIVDKFIEGGNDKVILCDRGANFGYDNLVVDSSASA
;
A
#
# COMPACT_ATOMS: atom_id res chain seq x y z
N MET A 1 -12.44 -2.42 -13.26
CA MET A 1 -13.36 -2.41 -12.10
C MET A 1 -14.41 -3.52 -12.15
N LYS A 2 -15.17 -3.72 -13.25
CA LYS A 2 -16.20 -4.79 -13.35
C LYS A 2 -15.71 -6.18 -12.93
N ILE A 3 -14.49 -6.56 -13.34
CA ILE A 3 -13.90 -7.85 -12.99
C ILE A 3 -13.78 -8.06 -11.47
N PHE A 4 -13.46 -7.03 -10.68
CA PHE A 4 -13.35 -7.17 -9.23
C PHE A 4 -14.72 -7.39 -8.58
N GLN A 5 -15.77 -6.75 -9.09
CA GLN A 5 -17.14 -6.95 -8.61
C GLN A 5 -17.62 -8.37 -8.92
N GLU A 6 -17.33 -8.87 -10.13
CA GLU A 6 -17.67 -10.23 -10.54
C GLU A 6 -16.92 -11.27 -9.70
N LEU A 7 -15.63 -11.07 -9.42
CA LEU A 7 -14.84 -11.94 -8.54
C LEU A 7 -15.43 -11.99 -7.12
N LYS A 8 -15.81 -10.84 -6.56
CA LYS A 8 -16.48 -10.76 -5.24
C LYS A 8 -17.80 -11.52 -5.23
N GLN A 9 -18.63 -11.34 -6.24
CA GLN A 9 -19.94 -12.00 -6.34
C GLN A 9 -19.83 -13.51 -6.56
N THR A 10 -18.89 -13.93 -7.40
CA THR A 10 -18.73 -15.35 -7.77
C THR A 10 -18.09 -16.15 -6.65
N PHE A 11 -17.06 -15.61 -6.00
CA PHE A 11 -16.23 -16.38 -5.07
C PHE A 11 -16.37 -15.96 -3.61
N GLY A 12 -17.03 -14.83 -3.29
CA GLY A 12 -17.18 -14.36 -1.91
C GLY A 12 -15.86 -13.98 -1.24
N VAL A 13 -14.83 -13.64 -2.01
CA VAL A 13 -13.48 -13.33 -1.50
C VAL A 13 -13.23 -11.83 -1.39
N LYS A 14 -12.33 -11.45 -0.47
CA LYS A 14 -11.79 -10.08 -0.42
C LYS A 14 -10.79 -9.86 -1.55
N ILE A 15 -10.73 -8.64 -2.06
CA ILE A 15 -9.87 -8.21 -3.18
C ILE A 15 -8.90 -7.14 -2.71
N ILE A 16 -7.66 -7.26 -3.19
CA ILE A 16 -6.60 -6.26 -3.08
C ILE A 16 -6.08 -5.94 -4.48
N THR A 17 -5.81 -4.66 -4.75
CA THR A 17 -5.09 -4.23 -5.96
C THR A 17 -4.29 -2.98 -5.68
N ASP A 18 -3.26 -2.71 -6.48
CA ASP A 18 -2.50 -1.47 -6.41
C ASP A 18 -3.09 -0.33 -7.24
N VAL A 19 -2.74 0.88 -6.82
CA VAL A 19 -3.00 2.14 -7.51
C VAL A 19 -1.68 2.86 -7.75
N HIS A 20 -1.62 3.61 -8.86
CA HIS A 20 -0.40 4.23 -9.37
C HIS A 20 -0.52 5.75 -9.47
N GLU A 21 -1.74 6.28 -9.45
CA GLU A 21 -2.05 7.71 -9.53
C GLU A 21 -3.16 8.08 -8.55
N ALA A 22 -3.14 9.32 -8.05
CA ALA A 22 -4.09 9.81 -7.05
C ALA A 22 -5.56 9.68 -7.51
N SER A 23 -5.82 9.90 -8.81
CA SER A 23 -7.15 9.77 -9.43
C SER A 23 -7.73 8.35 -9.35
N GLN A 24 -6.90 7.33 -9.16
CA GLN A 24 -7.30 5.93 -9.08
C GLN A 24 -7.74 5.54 -7.67
N ALA A 25 -7.32 6.27 -6.63
CA ALA A 25 -7.51 5.87 -5.24
C ALA A 25 -8.99 5.64 -4.89
N GLN A 26 -9.85 6.65 -5.07
CA GLN A 26 -11.26 6.54 -4.71
C GLN A 26 -12.03 5.52 -5.57
N PRO A 27 -11.98 5.56 -6.93
CA PRO A 27 -12.74 4.62 -7.75
C PRO A 27 -12.36 3.15 -7.51
N VAL A 28 -11.11 2.88 -7.11
CA VAL A 28 -10.66 1.53 -6.76
C VAL A 28 -11.13 1.15 -5.37
N ALA A 29 -11.01 2.04 -4.38
CA ALA A 29 -11.46 1.83 -3.01
C ALA A 29 -12.97 1.54 -2.90
N ASP A 30 -13.78 2.09 -3.80
CA ASP A 30 -15.23 1.80 -3.86
C ASP A 30 -15.55 0.33 -4.23
N VAL A 31 -14.57 -0.39 -4.78
CA VAL A 31 -14.76 -1.74 -5.33
C VAL A 31 -13.98 -2.80 -4.57
N VAL A 32 -12.74 -2.52 -4.17
CA VAL A 32 -11.84 -3.48 -3.50
C VAL A 32 -11.84 -3.31 -1.98
N ASP A 33 -11.34 -4.29 -1.25
CA ASP A 33 -11.32 -4.26 0.23
C ASP A 33 -10.03 -3.64 0.77
N VAL A 34 -8.94 -3.74 0.00
CA VAL A 34 -7.63 -3.18 0.33
C VAL A 34 -7.04 -2.53 -0.92
N ILE A 35 -6.56 -1.30 -0.79
CA ILE A 35 -5.76 -0.65 -1.84
C ILE A 35 -4.28 -0.72 -1.46
N GLN A 36 -3.43 -1.00 -2.43
CA GLN A 36 -2.01 -1.22 -2.20
C GLN A 36 -1.17 -0.09 -2.78
N LEU A 37 -0.25 0.44 -1.97
CA LEU A 37 0.74 1.44 -2.37
C LEU A 37 1.99 0.73 -2.91
N PRO A 38 2.35 0.89 -4.20
CA PRO A 38 3.56 0.31 -4.75
C PRO A 38 4.82 0.86 -4.07
N ALA A 39 5.82 -0.01 -3.90
CA ALA A 39 7.09 0.30 -3.23
C ALA A 39 7.77 1.58 -3.77
N PHE A 40 7.80 1.75 -5.09
CA PHE A 40 8.43 2.92 -5.71
C PHE A 40 7.67 4.22 -5.51
N LEU A 41 6.37 4.14 -5.20
CA LEU A 41 5.48 5.29 -5.07
C LEU A 41 5.24 5.71 -3.63
N ALA A 42 5.84 5.03 -2.65
CA ALA A 42 5.55 5.26 -1.23
C ALA A 42 5.96 6.66 -0.70
N ARG A 43 6.69 7.44 -1.50
CA ARG A 43 7.08 8.82 -1.20
C ARG A 43 6.30 9.87 -2.01
N GLN A 44 5.32 9.48 -2.83
CA GLN A 44 4.48 10.39 -3.60
C GLN A 44 3.37 10.94 -2.71
N THR A 45 3.54 12.17 -2.21
CA THR A 45 2.60 12.79 -1.25
C THR A 45 1.17 12.82 -1.78
N ASP A 46 0.95 13.28 -3.02
CA ASP A 46 -0.39 13.38 -3.61
C ASP A 46 -1.11 12.02 -3.66
N LEU A 47 -0.38 10.95 -3.96
CA LEU A 47 -0.94 9.60 -3.97
C LEU A 47 -1.27 9.12 -2.55
N VAL A 48 -0.34 9.31 -1.61
CA VAL A 48 -0.54 8.92 -0.20
C VAL A 48 -1.74 9.65 0.40
N GLU A 49 -1.86 10.96 0.19
CA GLU A 49 -3.00 11.75 0.66
C GLU A 49 -4.32 11.31 0.02
N ALA A 50 -4.33 11.06 -1.30
CA ALA A 50 -5.52 10.57 -1.98
C ALA A 50 -5.96 9.20 -1.47
N MET A 51 -5.00 8.28 -1.26
CA MET A 51 -5.25 6.97 -0.68
C MET A 51 -5.76 7.07 0.77
N ALA A 52 -5.18 7.95 1.59
CA ALA A 52 -5.62 8.17 2.96
C ALA A 52 -7.09 8.62 3.02
N LYS A 53 -7.47 9.61 2.19
CA LYS A 53 -8.83 10.16 2.12
C LYS A 53 -9.92 9.14 1.74
N THR A 54 -9.55 8.00 1.15
CA THR A 54 -10.52 6.94 0.83
C THR A 54 -11.10 6.25 2.06
N GLY A 55 -10.39 6.27 3.20
CA GLY A 55 -10.75 5.51 4.41
C GLY A 55 -10.68 3.98 4.25
N ALA A 56 -10.19 3.48 3.12
CA ALA A 56 -9.98 2.06 2.86
C ALA A 56 -8.78 1.51 3.64
N VAL A 57 -8.68 0.18 3.75
CA VAL A 57 -7.46 -0.46 4.27
C VAL A 57 -6.34 -0.27 3.25
N ILE A 58 -5.18 0.15 3.71
CA ILE A 58 -4.01 0.45 2.87
C ILE A 58 -2.93 -0.60 3.11
N ASN A 59 -2.51 -1.32 2.07
CA ASN A 59 -1.31 -2.15 2.14
C ASN A 59 -0.10 -1.39 1.58
N VAL A 60 0.84 -1.02 2.44
CA VAL A 60 2.06 -0.31 2.04
C VAL A 60 3.17 -1.31 1.79
N LYS A 61 3.58 -1.47 0.52
CA LYS A 61 4.80 -2.22 0.20
C LYS A 61 6.02 -1.40 0.62
N LYS A 62 6.84 -1.91 1.54
CA LYS A 62 8.08 -1.26 1.94
C LYS A 62 8.97 -1.01 0.73
N PRO A 63 9.42 0.23 0.49
CA PRO A 63 10.41 0.49 -0.54
C PRO A 63 11.73 -0.21 -0.24
N GLN A 64 12.35 -0.85 -1.22
CA GLN A 64 13.62 -1.56 -1.03
C GLN A 64 14.80 -0.63 -0.68
N PHE A 65 14.62 0.69 -0.83
CA PHE A 65 15.58 1.74 -0.45
C PHE A 65 15.23 2.41 0.90
N VAL A 66 14.29 1.84 1.67
CA VAL A 66 13.82 2.38 2.96
C VAL A 66 14.12 1.37 4.07
N SER A 67 14.63 1.90 5.18
CA SER A 67 14.86 1.14 6.43
C SER A 67 13.55 0.90 7.19
N PRO A 68 13.47 -0.12 8.06
CA PRO A 68 12.26 -0.38 8.85
C PRO A 68 11.81 0.81 9.70
N GLY A 69 12.74 1.48 10.39
CA GLY A 69 12.41 2.66 11.21
C GLY A 69 11.84 3.84 10.40
N GLN A 70 12.17 3.96 9.12
CA GLN A 70 11.61 4.98 8.23
C GLN A 70 10.20 4.66 7.73
N MET A 71 9.69 3.44 7.94
CA MET A 71 8.30 3.10 7.59
C MET A 71 7.30 3.86 8.45
N GLY A 72 7.66 4.23 9.68
CA GLY A 72 6.82 5.05 10.57
C GLY A 72 6.37 6.35 9.90
N ASN A 73 7.30 7.06 9.23
CA ASN A 73 6.97 8.29 8.51
C ASN A 73 5.91 8.10 7.41
N ILE A 74 5.82 6.91 6.80
CA ILE A 74 4.80 6.62 5.79
C ILE A 74 3.45 6.38 6.47
N VAL A 75 3.45 5.65 7.58
CA VAL A 75 2.25 5.42 8.40
C VAL A 75 1.70 6.74 8.93
N ASP A 76 2.57 7.61 9.47
CA ASP A 76 2.19 8.91 10.01
C ASP A 76 1.47 9.77 8.97
N LYS A 77 1.93 9.75 7.70
CA LYS A 77 1.25 10.46 6.61
C LYS A 77 -0.17 9.94 6.33
N PHE A 78 -0.39 8.64 6.45
CA PHE A 78 -1.74 8.08 6.34
C PHE A 78 -2.62 8.52 7.51
N ILE A 79 -2.08 8.52 8.73
CA ILE A 79 -2.77 9.00 9.94
C ILE A 79 -3.10 10.49 9.84
N GLU A 80 -2.16 11.33 9.42
CA GLU A 80 -2.37 12.76 9.16
C GLU A 80 -3.44 13.00 8.09
N GLY A 81 -3.49 12.13 7.06
CA GLY A 81 -4.53 12.10 6.04
C GLY A 81 -5.88 11.53 6.51
N GLY A 82 -6.01 11.15 7.79
CA GLY A 82 -7.25 10.69 8.41
C GLY A 82 -7.50 9.17 8.31
N ASN A 83 -6.48 8.36 8.05
CA ASN A 83 -6.62 6.91 7.89
C ASN A 83 -5.54 6.12 8.65
N ASP A 84 -5.97 5.41 9.69
CA ASP A 84 -5.12 4.57 10.55
C ASP A 84 -5.13 3.08 10.17
N LYS A 85 -5.83 2.70 9.08
CA LYS A 85 -5.99 1.30 8.65
C LYS A 85 -4.86 0.85 7.72
N VAL A 86 -3.64 0.81 8.24
CA VAL A 86 -2.43 0.53 7.46
C VAL A 86 -1.87 -0.87 7.76
N ILE A 87 -1.60 -1.63 6.70
CA ILE A 87 -0.84 -2.88 6.70
C ILE A 87 0.56 -2.57 6.15
N LEU A 88 1.60 -3.03 6.84
CA LEU A 88 2.97 -2.95 6.36
C LEU A 88 3.37 -4.27 5.71
N CYS A 89 3.81 -4.20 4.46
CA CYS A 89 4.23 -5.37 3.68
C CYS A 89 5.74 -5.30 3.43
N ASP A 90 6.49 -6.17 4.09
CA ASP A 90 7.90 -6.37 3.75
C ASP A 90 8.03 -7.03 2.37
N ARG A 91 9.05 -6.60 1.62
CA ARG A 91 9.38 -7.13 0.30
C ARG A 91 10.88 -7.05 -0.01
N GLY A 92 11.70 -7.08 1.04
CA GLY A 92 13.16 -6.98 0.98
C GLY A 92 13.71 -5.55 0.90
N ALA A 93 15.03 -5.45 1.04
CA ALA A 93 15.84 -4.24 0.88
C ALA A 93 16.98 -4.50 -0.12
N ASN A 94 17.46 -3.45 -0.79
CA ASN A 94 18.57 -3.54 -1.73
C ASN A 94 19.84 -4.10 -1.05
N PHE A 95 20.44 -5.13 -1.65
CA PHE A 95 21.66 -5.76 -1.15
C PHE A 95 22.69 -5.90 -2.28
N GLY A 96 23.29 -4.77 -2.66
CA GLY A 96 24.12 -4.68 -3.87
C GLY A 96 23.27 -4.50 -5.13
N TYR A 97 23.86 -4.82 -6.29
CA TYR A 97 23.18 -4.74 -7.57
C TYR A 97 22.33 -5.98 -7.82
N ASP A 98 21.15 -5.78 -8.42
CA ASP A 98 20.23 -6.84 -8.86
C ASP A 98 19.86 -7.87 -7.78
N ASN A 99 19.95 -7.48 -6.50
CA ASN A 99 19.73 -8.38 -5.38
C ASN A 99 18.98 -7.72 -4.22
N LEU A 100 18.10 -8.50 -3.60
CA LEU A 100 17.31 -8.10 -2.43
C LEU A 100 17.55 -9.08 -1.29
N VAL A 101 17.62 -8.56 -0.07
CA VAL A 101 17.68 -9.36 1.16
C VAL A 101 16.45 -9.08 2.01
N VAL A 102 15.94 -10.11 2.67
CA VAL A 102 14.93 -9.97 3.72
C VAL A 102 15.65 -9.85 5.06
N ASP A 103 15.59 -8.68 5.66
CA ASP A 103 16.07 -8.46 7.02
C ASP A 103 14.96 -8.84 8.01
N SER A 104 15.10 -10.00 8.67
CA SER A 104 14.07 -10.50 9.60
C SER A 104 13.92 -9.63 10.85
N SER A 105 14.90 -8.77 11.16
CA SER A 105 14.76 -7.80 12.26
C SER A 105 13.76 -6.67 11.94
N ALA A 106 13.38 -6.51 10.67
CA ALA A 106 12.38 -5.53 10.22
C ALA A 106 10.94 -5.89 10.60
N SER A 107 10.69 -7.15 10.94
CA SER A 107 9.35 -7.70 11.22
C SER A 107 9.01 -7.75 12.72
N ALA A 108 9.87 -7.16 13.56
CA ALA A 108 9.70 -7.08 15.01
C ALA A 108 8.96 -5.81 15.44
#